data_AF-A0A1C6PTG2-F1
#
_entry.id   AF-A0A1C6PTG2-F1
#
_cell.length_a   1.000
_cell.length_b   1.000
_cell.length_c   1.000
_cell.angle_alpha   90.00
_cell.angle_beta   90.00
_cell.angle_gamma   90.00
#
_symmetry.space_group_name_H-M   'P 1'
#
loop_
_entity.id
_entity.type
_entity.pdbx_description
1 polymer ?
#
loop_
_entity_poly.entity_id
_entity_poly.type
_entity_poly.pdbx_seq_one_letter_code
_entity_poly.pdbx_strand_id
1 'polypeptide(L)'
;MELRAAVSRLRRDLATHPADFADRVIAEDELAALDAMVAGGTPESPRLRRSLLLVAGSIGSVSALAVGLARVRNAVDLFGEPPR
;
A
#
# COMPACT_ATOMS: atom_id res chain seq x y z
N MET A 1 -13.64 -2.50 1.46
CA MET A 1 -13.42 -3.70 2.31
C MET A 1 -12.12 -4.40 1.93
N GLU A 2 -12.00 -4.93 0.70
CA GLU A 2 -10.78 -5.59 0.19
C GLU A 2 -9.53 -4.71 0.24
N LEU A 3 -9.59 -3.47 -0.27
CA LEU A 3 -8.45 -2.54 -0.26
C LEU A 3 -7.95 -2.27 1.16
N ARG A 4 -8.85 -2.00 2.12
CA ARG A 4 -8.49 -1.78 3.53
C ARG A 4 -7.81 -3.00 4.15
N ALA A 5 -8.32 -4.20 3.87
CA ALA A 5 -7.74 -5.45 4.37
C ALA A 5 -6.33 -5.69 3.78
N ALA A 6 -6.14 -5.44 2.49
CA ALA A 6 -4.83 -5.55 1.83
C ALA A 6 -3.80 -4.57 2.43
N VAL A 7 -4.19 -3.32 2.66
CA VAL A 7 -3.33 -2.28 3.25
C VAL A 7 -2.98 -2.62 4.70
N SER A 8 -3.97 -3.01 5.50
CA SER A 8 -3.75 -3.45 6.88
C SER A 8 -2.81 -4.66 6.97
N ARG A 9 -2.88 -5.58 5.99
CA ARG A 9 -1.97 -6.73 5.94
C ARG A 9 -0.53 -6.30 5.60
N LEU A 10 -0.36 -5.47 4.57
CA LEU A 10 0.96 -4.97 4.18
C LEU A 10 1.65 -4.20 5.30
N ARG A 11 0.90 -3.39 6.07
CA ARG A 11 1.42 -2.70 7.27
C ARG A 11 1.98 -3.67 8.32
N ARG A 12 1.27 -4.77 8.58
CA ARG A 12 1.74 -5.80 9.53
C ARG A 12 2.97 -6.54 8.99
N ASP A 13 2.94 -6.88 7.70
CA ASP A 13 4.07 -7.56 7.06
C ASP A 13 5.32 -6.66 7.11
N LEU A 14 5.19 -5.35 6.88
CA LEU A 14 6.29 -4.38 7.02
C LEU A 14 6.75 -4.22 8.48
N ALA A 15 5.83 -4.05 9.43
CA ALA A 15 6.16 -3.86 10.84
C ALA A 15 6.91 -5.06 11.45
N THR A 16 6.56 -6.27 11.01
CA THR A 16 7.20 -7.52 11.46
C THR A 16 8.43 -7.90 10.64
N HIS A 17 8.74 -7.16 9.57
CA HIS A 17 9.87 -7.47 8.73
C HIS A 17 11.19 -7.06 9.42
N PRO A 18 12.16 -7.99 9.55
CA PRO A 18 13.39 -7.75 10.31
C PRO A 18 14.44 -6.93 9.53
N ALA A 19 14.24 -6.66 8.24
CA ALA A 19 15.21 -5.88 7.47
C ALA A 19 15.15 -4.39 7.80
N ASP A 20 16.32 -3.77 7.92
CA ASP A 20 16.46 -2.32 7.96
C ASP A 20 16.37 -1.75 6.55
N PHE A 21 15.24 -1.14 6.24
CA PHE A 21 15.07 -0.36 5.01
C PHE A 21 15.52 1.07 5.27
N ALA A 22 16.33 1.63 4.37
CA ALA A 22 16.79 3.01 4.45
C ALA A 22 15.62 4.00 4.64
N ASP A 23 14.50 3.73 3.96
CA ASP A 23 13.30 4.56 3.98
C ASP A 23 12.11 3.87 4.68
N ARG A 24 12.36 2.99 5.67
CA ARG A 24 11.29 2.25 6.39
C ARG A 24 10.20 3.16 6.93
N VAL A 25 10.60 4.23 7.61
CA VAL A 25 9.67 5.20 8.23
C VAL A 25 8.79 5.85 7.17
N ILE A 26 9.36 6.22 6.02
CA ILE A 26 8.62 6.80 4.90
C ILE A 26 7.58 5.80 4.37
N ALA A 27 7.96 4.53 4.21
CA ALA A 27 7.04 3.48 3.77
C ALA A 27 5.90 3.23 4.77
N GLU A 28 6.19 3.24 6.08
CA GLU A 28 5.20 3.07 7.14
C GLU A 28 4.22 4.26 7.18
N ASP A 29 4.72 5.49 7.07
CA ASP A 29 3.91 6.72 7.02
C ASP A 29 3.00 6.76 5.79
N GLU A 30 3.52 6.44 4.61
CA GLU A 30 2.72 6.35 3.38
C GLU A 30 1.64 5.27 3.48
N LEU A 31 1.92 4.12 4.09
CA LEU A 31 0.91 3.08 4.32
C LEU A 31 -0.15 3.52 5.33
N ALA A 32 0.21 4.30 6.34
CA ALA A 32 -0.74 4.88 7.28
C ALA A 32 -1.66 5.92 6.59
N ALA A 33 -1.09 6.77 5.74
CA ALA A 33 -1.85 7.72 4.93
C ALA A 33 -2.81 7.00 3.97
N LEU A 34 -2.36 5.90 3.37
CA LEU A 34 -3.18 5.09 2.46
C LEU A 34 -4.34 4.42 3.21
N ASP A 35 -4.12 3.88 4.41
CA ASP A 35 -5.19 3.33 5.26
C ASP A 35 -6.20 4.41 5.67
N ALA A 36 -5.74 5.62 6.02
CA ALA A 36 -6.61 6.74 6.36
C ALA A 36 -7.48 7.19 5.17
N MET A 37 -6.91 7.28 3.97
CA MET A 37 -7.67 7.61 2.75
C MET A 37 -8.76 6.58 2.46
N VAL A 38 -8.45 5.29 2.62
CA VAL A 38 -9.40 4.20 2.38
C VAL A 38 -10.47 4.16 3.46
N ALA A 39 -10.13 4.45 4.72
CA ALA A 39 -11.07 4.55 5.82
C ALA A 39 -11.99 5.77 5.70
N GLY A 40 -11.52 6.87 5.11
CA GLY A 40 -12.29 8.10 4.87
C GLY A 40 -13.33 8.01 3.75
N GLY A 41 -13.37 6.91 3.00
CA GLY A 41 -14.46 6.61 2.05
C GLY A 41 -14.37 7.29 0.68
N THR A 42 -13.47 8.24 0.47
CA THR A 42 -13.25 8.90 -0.83
C THR A 42 -11.79 8.86 -1.30
N PRO A 43 -11.15 7.68 -1.41
CA PRO A 43 -9.79 7.62 -1.92
C PRO A 43 -9.77 7.81 -3.44
N GLU A 44 -8.99 8.78 -3.92
CA GLU A 44 -8.78 9.02 -5.36
C GLU A 44 -7.78 8.01 -5.95
N SER A 45 -8.15 7.31 -7.02
CA SER A 45 -7.30 6.28 -7.63
C SER A 45 -5.92 6.79 -8.07
N PRO A 46 -5.75 8.01 -8.64
CA PRO A 46 -4.42 8.56 -8.93
C PRO A 46 -3.56 8.75 -7.67
N ARG A 47 -4.18 9.18 -6.57
CA ARG A 47 -3.50 9.40 -5.29
C ARG A 47 -3.09 8.07 -4.64
N LEU A 48 -3.96 7.06 -4.67
CA LEU A 48 -3.65 5.70 -4.22
C LEU A 48 -2.47 5.09 -4.99
N ARG A 49 -2.46 5.24 -6.32
CA ARG A 49 -1.35 4.76 -7.17
C ARG A 49 -0.04 5.46 -6.86
N ARG A 50 -0.07 6.78 -6.63
CA ARG A 50 1.11 7.55 -6.24
C ARG A 50 1.70 7.07 -4.91
N SER A 51 0.88 6.96 -3.85
CA SER A 51 1.37 6.47 -2.56
C SER A 51 1.90 5.04 -2.65
N LEU A 52 1.28 4.17 -3.46
CA LEU A 52 1.81 2.82 -3.67
C LEU A 52 3.18 2.80 -4.34
N LEU A 53 3.42 3.69 -5.31
CA LEU A 53 4.73 3.84 -5.94
C LEU A 53 5.79 4.37 -4.97
N LEU A 54 5.42 5.30 -4.08
CA LEU A 54 6.32 5.79 -3.03
C LEU A 54 6.70 4.66 -2.08
N VAL A 55 5.72 3.89 -1.59
CA VAL A 55 5.99 2.70 -0.78
C VAL A 55 6.95 1.77 -1.52
N ALA A 56 6.65 1.40 -2.77
CA ALA A 56 7.50 0.51 -3.56
C ALA A 56 8.94 1.02 -3.72
N GLY A 57 9.13 2.34 -3.90
CA GLY A 57 10.44 2.97 -3.98
C GLY A 57 11.21 2.94 -2.65
N SER A 58 10.51 3.12 -1.53
CA SER A 58 11.10 3.18 -0.19
C SER A 58 11.51 1.82 0.39
N ILE A 59 10.78 0.74 0.06
CA ILE A 59 11.15 -0.62 0.48
C ILE A 59 11.99 -1.38 -0.56
N GLY A 60 12.02 -0.94 -1.82
CA GLY A 60 12.74 -1.62 -2.91
C GLY A 60 12.13 -2.97 -3.32
N SER A 61 12.89 -3.77 -4.09
CA SER A 61 12.46 -5.08 -4.63
C SER A 61 12.56 -6.22 -3.60
N VAL A 62 11.88 -6.08 -2.45
CA VAL A 62 11.86 -7.10 -1.40
C VAL A 62 10.81 -8.15 -1.73
N SER A 63 11.25 -9.35 -2.08
CA SER A 63 10.38 -10.48 -2.46
C SER A 63 9.34 -10.85 -1.38
N ALA A 64 9.69 -10.71 -0.10
CA ALA A 64 8.78 -10.97 1.02
C ALA A 64 7.58 -10.01 1.08
N LEU A 65 7.75 -8.76 0.61
CA LEU A 65 6.69 -7.76 0.59
C LEU A 65 5.97 -7.68 -0.76
N ALA A 66 6.54 -8.31 -1.81
CA ALA A 66 6.01 -8.28 -3.18
C ALA A 66 4.57 -8.80 -3.26
N VAL A 67 4.23 -9.87 -2.53
CA VAL A 67 2.86 -10.42 -2.50
C VAL A 67 1.87 -9.45 -1.87
N GLY A 68 2.24 -8.82 -0.75
CA GLY A 68 1.39 -7.82 -0.09
C GLY A 68 1.19 -6.59 -0.97
N LEU A 69 2.27 -6.12 -1.60
CA LEU A 69 2.26 -4.97 -2.51
C LEU A 69 1.40 -5.23 -3.76
N ALA A 70 1.49 -6.43 -4.35
CA ALA A 70 0.67 -6.83 -5.49
C ALA A 70 -0.83 -6.90 -5.15
N ARG A 71 -1.18 -7.36 -3.94
CA ARG A 71 -2.58 -7.35 -3.48
C ARG A 71 -3.14 -5.95 -3.33
N VAL A 72 -2.35 -5.02 -2.76
CA VAL A 72 -2.76 -3.61 -2.67
C VAL A 72 -2.91 -3.01 -4.06
N ARG A 73 -1.96 -3.27 -4.98
CA ARG A 73 -2.05 -2.81 -6.38
C ARG A 73 -3.36 -3.26 -7.05
N ASN A 74 -3.67 -4.55 -6.99
CA ASN A 74 -4.89 -5.09 -7.59
C ASN A 74 -6.14 -4.45 -6.99
N ALA A 75 -6.17 -4.25 -5.67
CA ALA A 75 -7.29 -3.62 -5.01
C ALA A 75 -7.45 -2.14 -5.37
N VAL A 76 -6.35 -1.42 -5.62
CA VAL A 76 -6.37 -0.03 -6.12
C VAL A 76 -6.89 0.03 -7.56
N ASP A 77 -6.48 -0.91 -8.41
CA ASP A 77 -6.93 -0.95 -9.81
C ASP A 77 -8.44 -1.21 -9.90
N LEU A 78 -8.96 -2.13 -9.08
CA LEU A 78 -10.41 -2.38 -8.96
C LEU A 78 -11.19 -1.18 -8.41
N PHE A 79 -10.55 -0.28 -7.65
CA PHE A 79 -11.18 0.93 -7.12
C PHE A 79 -11.30 2.04 -8.19
N GLY A 80 -10.48 1.99 -9.24
CA GLY A 80 -10.38 3.05 -10.25
C GLY A 80 -10.95 2.70 -11.63
N GLU A 81 -11.45 1.48 -11.83
CA GLU A 81 -12.08 1.10 -13.09
C GLU A 81 -13.57 1.48 -13.06
N PRO A 82 -14.05 2.35 -13.97
CA PRO A 82 -15.49 2.48 -14.18
C PRO A 82 -16.01 1.13 -14.68
N PRO A 83 -17.24 0.69 -14.30
CA PRO A 83 -17.85 -0.46 -14.93
C PRO A 83 -17.91 -0.20 -16.44
N ARG A 84 -17.29 -1.08 -17.22
CA ARG A 84 -17.39 -1.05 -18.69
C ARG A 84 -18.77 -1.49 -19.13
#